data_AF-A0A2V6FHQ0-F1
#
_entry.id   AF-A0A2V6FHQ0-F1
#
_cell.length_a   1.000
_cell.length_b   1.000
_cell.length_c   1.000
_cell.angle_alpha   90.00
_cell.angle_beta   90.00
_cell.angle_gamma   90.00
#
_symmetry.space_group_name_H-M   'P 1'
#
loop_
_entity.id
_entity.type
_entity.pdbx_description
1 polymer ?
#
loop_
_entity_poly.entity_id
_entity_poly.type
_entity_poly.pdbx_seq_one_letter_code
_entity_poly.pdbx_strand_id
1 'polypeptide(L)' 'LTPAHFAYVKIAEGWNHPCSFCVIPQMRGKHRSRPLQSVLAEIRGLVSEGVREINLISQDTTYYGMD' A
#
# COMPACT_ATOMS: atom_id res chain seq x y z
N LEU A 1 -4.45 13.21 13.31
CA LEU A 1 -4.19 11.89 13.94
C LEU A 1 -5.16 10.89 13.34
N THR A 2 -4.70 9.69 12.98
CA THR A 2 -5.56 8.60 12.50
C THR A 2 -6.37 8.05 13.69
N PRO A 3 -7.71 8.09 13.65
CA PRO A 3 -8.55 7.42 14.64
C PRO A 3 -8.23 5.94 14.81
N ALA A 4 -8.26 5.42 16.04
CA ALA A 4 -7.86 4.05 16.36
C ALA A 4 -8.75 2.95 15.73
N HIS A 5 -9.93 3.28 15.22
CA HIS A 5 -10.84 2.30 14.62
C HIS A 5 -10.47 1.92 13.18
N PHE A 6 -9.60 2.69 12.51
CA PHE A 6 -9.15 2.38 11.15
C PHE A 6 -7.64 2.55 10.98
N ALA A 7 -7.07 1.83 10.01
CA ALA A 7 -5.66 1.94 9.67
C ALA A 7 -5.46 1.94 8.15
N TYR A 8 -4.41 2.64 7.71
CA TYR A 8 -3.92 2.56 6.33
C TYR A 8 -2.83 1.50 6.24
N VAL A 9 -2.97 0.58 5.30
CA VAL A 9 -1.96 -0.44 5.01
C VAL A 9 -1.45 -0.23 3.60
N LYS A 10 -0.20 0.23 3.48
CA LYS A 10 0.44 0.41 2.17
C LYS A 10 0.76 -0.97 1.58
N ILE A 11 0.24 -1.31 0.41
CA ILE A 11 0.44 -2.64 -0.22
C ILE A 11 1.48 -2.64 -1.35
N ALA A 12 1.73 -1.49 -1.98
CA ALA A 12 2.73 -1.35 -3.02
C ALA A 12 3.30 0.07 -3.02
N GLU A 13 4.45 0.24 -3.68
CA GLU A 13 5.08 1.54 -3.87
C GLU A 13 5.74 1.65 -5.25
N GLY A 14 5.77 2.86 -5.80
CA GLY A 14 6.39 3.15 -7.10
C GLY A 14 5.37 3.27 -8.22
N TRP A 15 5.85 3.40 -9.45
CA TRP A 15 4.98 3.63 -10.61
C TRP A 15 5.66 3.16 -11.91
N ASN A 16 5.00 2.27 -12.66
CA ASN A 16 5.50 1.75 -13.93
C ASN A 16 4.78 2.34 -15.16
N HIS A 17 3.68 3.06 -14.98
CA HIS A 17 2.93 3.60 -16.11
C HIS A 17 3.59 4.88 -16.66
N PRO A 18 3.65 5.07 -17.99
CA PRO A 18 4.07 6.34 -18.56
C PRO A 18 3.02 7.40 -18.22
N CYS A 19 3.32 8.24 -17.23
CA CYS A 19 2.45 9.32 -16.80
C CYS A 19 3.15 10.66 -17.03
N SER A 20 2.61 11.47 -17.94
CA SER A 20 3.24 12.70 -18.44
C SER A 20 3.37 13.80 -17.39
N PHE A 21 2.60 13.73 -16.32
CA PHE A 21 2.54 14.76 -15.27
C PHE A 21 3.03 14.26 -13.91
N CYS A 22 3.35 12.97 -13.76
CA CYS A 22 3.71 12.39 -12.48
C CYS A 22 5.23 12.28 -12.30
N VAL A 23 5.75 12.88 -11.22
CA VAL A 23 7.17 12.81 -10.86
C VAL A 23 7.55 11.51 -10.11
N ILE A 24 6.57 10.68 -9.74
CA ILE A 24 6.78 9.49 -8.89
C ILE A 24 7.84 8.52 -9.42
N PRO A 25 7.90 8.18 -10.72
CA PRO A 25 8.96 7.30 -11.22
C PRO A 25 10.37 7.78 -10.88
N GLN A 26 10.59 9.10 -10.84
CA GLN A 26 11.88 9.70 -10.49
C GLN A 26 12.14 9.68 -8.98
N MET A 27 11.10 9.85 -8.15
CA MET A 27 11.24 9.94 -6.69
C MET A 27 11.18 8.59 -5.96
N ARG A 28 10.30 7.68 -6.41
CA ARG A 28 9.99 6.40 -5.75
C ARG A 28 10.48 5.19 -6.54
N GLY A 29 10.86 5.39 -7.80
CA GLY A 29 11.32 4.33 -8.68
C GLY A 29 10.18 3.47 -9.26
N LYS A 30 10.58 2.32 -9.78
CA LYS A 30 9.67 1.33 -10.38
C LYS A 30 8.71 0.77 -9.34
N HIS A 31 7.52 0.40 -9.80
CA HIS A 31 6.52 -0.28 -8.97
C HIS A 31 7.07 -1.55 -8.36
N ARG A 32 6.78 -1.76 -7.07
CA ARG A 32 7.08 -2.98 -6.32
C ARG A 32 5.94 -3.25 -5.35
N SER A 33 5.44 -4.48 -5.36
CA SER A 33 4.43 -4.91 -4.40
C SER A 33 5.09 -5.41 -3.13
N ARG A 34 4.43 -5.21 -1.98
CA ARG A 34 4.83 -5.91 -0.77
C ARG A 34 4.45 -7.38 -0.87
N PRO A 35 5.22 -8.29 -0.25
CA PRO A 35 4.83 -9.69 -0.17
C PRO A 35 3.49 -9.85 0.59
N LEU A 36 2.60 -10.70 0.07
CA LEU A 36 1.28 -10.96 0.67
C LEU A 36 1.37 -11.33 2.14
N GLN A 37 2.34 -12.18 2.51
CA GLN A 37 2.52 -12.60 3.91
C GLN A 37 2.89 -11.44 4.84
N SER A 38 3.66 -10.46 4.36
CA SER A 38 3.97 -9.25 5.13
C SER A 38 2.73 -8.40 5.36
N VAL A 39 1.90 -8.22 4.32
CA VAL A 39 0.64 -7.46 4.40
C VAL A 39 -0.33 -8.13 5.36
N LEU A 40 -0.50 -9.46 5.27
CA LEU A 40 -1.38 -10.22 6.15
C LEU A 40 -0.91 -10.19 7.61
N ALA A 41 0.39 -10.27 7.86
CA ALA A 41 0.94 -10.19 9.22
C ALA A 41 0.63 -8.83 9.87
N GLU A 42 0.80 -7.74 9.13
CA GLU A 42 0.46 -6.38 9.61
C GLU A 42 -1.03 -6.22 9.88
N ILE A 43 -1.89 -6.66 8.94
CA ILE A 43 -3.34 -6.58 9.12
C ILE A 43 -3.80 -7.37 10.35
N ARG A 44 -3.25 -8.58 10.58
CA ARG A 44 -3.57 -9.38 11.77
C ARG A 44 -3.17 -8.66 13.06
N GLY A 45 -2.00 -7.99 13.07
CA GLY A 45 -1.57 -7.16 14.19
C GLY A 45 -2.58 -6.03 14.46
N LEU A 46 -2.92 -5.26 13.43
CA LEU A 46 -3.87 -4.14 13.54
C LEU A 46 -5.25 -4.59 14.05
N VAL A 47 -5.76 -5.72 13.53
CA VAL A 47 -7.03 -6.29 14.00
C VAL A 47 -6.94 -6.70 15.47
N SER A 48 -5.81 -7.26 15.92
CA SER A 48 -5.62 -7.60 17.34
C SER A 48 -5.56 -6.37 18.26
N GLU A 49 -5.20 -5.21 17.72
CA GLU A 49 -5.20 -3.92 18.41
C GLU A 49 -6.58 -3.23 18.40
N GLY A 50 -7.59 -3.85 17.79
CA GLY A 50 -8.97 -3.34 17.78
C GLY A 50 -9.34 -2.49 16.56
N VAL A 51 -8.47 -2.42 15.55
CA VAL A 51 -8.79 -1.80 14.26
C VAL A 51 -9.90 -2.59 13.57
N ARG A 52 -10.93 -1.89 13.08
CA ARG A 52 -12.10 -2.49 12.44
C ARG A 52 -12.18 -2.21 10.94
N GLU A 53 -11.47 -1.19 10.47
CA GLU A 53 -11.44 -0.80 9.07
C GLU A 53 -10.00 -0.74 8.57
N ILE A 54 -9.73 -1.43 7.47
CA ILE A 54 -8.42 -1.48 6.83
C ILE A 54 -8.54 -0.81 5.46
N ASN A 55 -7.81 0.29 5.29
CA ASN A 55 -7.72 1.03 4.05
C ASN A 55 -6.43 0.65 3.31
N LEU A 56 -6.55 -0.15 2.25
CA LEU A 56 -5.40 -0.52 1.43
C LEU A 56 -5.00 0.66 0.53
N ILE A 57 -3.72 1.03 0.58
CA ILE A 57 -3.21 2.17 -0.20
C ILE A 57 -1.99 1.79 -1.03
N SER A 58 -1.88 2.39 -2.20
CA SER A 58 -0.69 2.43 -3.05
C SER A 58 -0.88 3.52 -4.10
N GLN A 59 0.14 3.81 -4.91
CA GLN A 59 0.00 4.72 -6.05
C GLN A 59 -0.96 4.16 -7.10
N ASP A 60 -0.88 2.85 -7.35
CA ASP A 60 -1.86 2.09 -8.13
C ASP A 60 -2.18 0.80 -7.38
N THR A 61 -3.42 0.66 -6.91
CA THR A 61 -3.88 -0.55 -6.20
C THR A 61 -4.22 -1.69 -7.15
N THR A 62 -4.50 -1.39 -8.42
CA THR A 62 -4.84 -2.38 -9.44
C THR A 62 -3.62 -3.15 -9.94
N TYR A 63 -2.41 -2.62 -9.72
CA TYR A 63 -1.15 -3.19 -10.16
C TYR A 63 -0.43 -4.04 -9.08
N TYR A 64 -1.07 -4.28 -7.93
CA TYR A 64 -0.49 -5.12 -6.88
C TYR A 64 -0.32 -6.58 -7.37
N GLY A 65 0.89 -7.12 -7.23
CA GLY A 65 1.29 -8.47 -7.64
C GLY A 65 1.71 -8.61 -9.12
N MET A 66 1.80 -7.50 -9.86
CA MET A 66 2.12 -7.47 -11.30
C MET A 66 3.57 -7.01 -11.59
N ASP A 67 4.39 -6.82 -10.56
CA ASP A 67 5.83 -6.52 -10.67
C ASP A 67 6.72 -7.72 -11.01
#